data_AF-A0A941F9G3-F1
#
_entry.id   AF-A0A941F9G3-F1
#
_cell.length_a   1.000
_cell.length_b   1.000
_cell.length_c   1.000
_cell.angle_alpha   90.00
_cell.angle_beta   90.00
_cell.angle_gamma   90.00
#
_symmetry.space_group_name_H-M   'P 1'
#
loop_
_entity.id
_entity.type
_entity.pdbx_description
1 polymer ?
#
loop_
_entity_poly.entity_id
_entity_poly.type
_entity_poly.pdbx_seq_one_letter_code
_entity_poly.pdbx_strand_id
1 'polypeptide(L)'
;MSRTCAIDDCSNQARPGRRICHKHRHRFARHGDPDFTEWTVADEYDVEIVVERAQSVEGLTRLERVMVGRGLSRRGMPAAEVARIVGVDPRTVYRWRAEDRSAA
;
A
#
# COMPACT_ATOMS: atom_id res chain seq x y z
N MET A 1 -27.26 19.57 7.22
CA MET A 1 -25.86 20.02 7.19
C MET A 1 -24.94 18.82 7.11
N SER A 2 -24.15 18.69 6.06
CA SER A 2 -23.04 17.73 6.01
C SER A 2 -21.90 18.26 6.86
N ARG A 3 -21.37 17.42 7.75
CA ARG A 3 -20.20 17.73 8.58
C ARG A 3 -18.97 17.17 7.88
N THR A 4 -17.77 17.68 8.16
CA THR A 4 -16.53 17.04 7.72
C THR A 4 -16.34 15.72 8.46
N CYS A 5 -15.64 14.78 7.84
CA CYS A 5 -15.27 13.51 8.44
C CYS A 5 -14.42 13.73 9.70
N ALA A 6 -14.72 12.99 10.76
CA ALA A 6 -14.01 13.05 12.05
C ALA A 6 -12.77 12.12 12.11
N ILE A 7 -12.25 11.68 10.95
CA ILE A 7 -11.00 10.93 10.89
C ILE A 7 -9.92 11.93 10.52
N ASP A 8 -8.78 11.86 11.20
CA ASP A 8 -7.66 12.76 11.00
C ASP A 8 -7.19 12.72 9.55
N ASP A 9 -6.81 13.88 9.02
CA ASP A 9 -6.42 14.06 7.61
C ASP A 9 -7.50 13.67 6.57
N CYS A 10 -8.79 13.68 6.95
CA CYS A 10 -9.89 13.40 6.02
C CYS A 10 -10.75 14.63 5.72
N SER A 11 -10.53 15.24 4.55
CA SER A 11 -11.33 16.37 4.06
C SER A 11 -12.70 16.00 3.47
N ASN A 12 -13.08 14.71 3.49
CA ASN A 12 -14.36 14.25 2.94
C ASN A 12 -15.55 14.63 3.82
N GLN A 13 -16.73 14.75 3.21
CA GLN A 13 -17.97 14.97 3.95
C GLN A 13 -18.45 13.69 4.67
N ALA A 14 -18.73 13.82 5.95
CA ALA A 14 -19.49 12.86 6.73
C ALA A 14 -20.93 12.76 6.21
N ARG A 15 -21.48 11.54 6.25
CA ARG A 15 -22.89 11.32 5.91
C ARG A 15 -23.81 12.02 6.93
N PRO A 16 -25.01 12.47 6.53
CA PRO A 16 -26.00 12.99 7.47
C PRO A 16 -26.23 12.02 8.65
N GLY A 17 -26.22 12.54 9.88
CA GLY A 17 -26.38 11.73 11.10
C GLY A 17 -25.15 10.87 11.47
N ARG A 18 -24.03 11.01 10.78
CA ARG A 18 -22.78 10.27 11.07
C ARG A 18 -21.62 11.24 11.31
N ARG A 19 -20.57 10.74 11.96
CA ARG A 19 -19.32 11.48 12.20
C ARG A 19 -18.25 11.21 11.14
N ILE A 20 -18.37 10.13 10.36
CA ILE A 20 -17.35 9.72 9.38
C ILE A 20 -17.93 9.61 7.96
N CYS A 21 -17.07 9.73 6.95
CA CYS A 21 -17.45 9.63 5.55
C CYS A 21 -17.83 8.19 5.15
N HIS A 22 -18.41 8.03 3.96
CA HIS A 22 -18.80 6.71 3.45
C HIS A 22 -17.61 5.73 3.38
N LYS A 23 -16.43 6.22 2.99
CA LYS A 23 -15.20 5.42 2.84
C LYS A 23 -14.73 4.83 4.17
N HIS A 24 -14.63 5.66 5.22
CA HIS A 24 -14.22 5.23 6.55
C HIS A 24 -15.25 4.33 7.23
N ARG A 25 -16.55 4.61 7.03
CA ARG A 25 -17.60 3.67 7.48
C ARG A 25 -17.46 2.31 6.82
N HIS A 26 -17.21 2.29 5.51
CA HIS A 26 -17.09 1.05 4.75
C HIS A 26 -15.88 0.22 5.18
N ARG A 27 -14.75 0.87 5.44
CA ARG A 27 -13.53 0.25 5.99
C ARG A 27 -13.78 -0.32 7.38
N PHE A 28 -14.34 0.49 8.28
CA PHE A 28 -14.69 0.07 9.63
C PHE A 28 -15.65 -1.13 9.64
N ALA A 29 -16.65 -1.13 8.77
CA ALA A 29 -17.62 -2.23 8.69
C ALA A 29 -17.01 -3.55 8.17
N ARG A 30 -15.99 -3.48 7.32
CA ARG A 30 -15.34 -4.67 6.72
C ARG A 30 -14.15 -5.18 7.53
N HIS A 31 -13.43 -4.28 8.19
CA HIS A 31 -12.10 -4.57 8.75
C HIS A 31 -11.96 -4.14 10.22
N GLY A 32 -12.97 -3.51 10.82
CA GLY A 32 -12.95 -3.06 12.21
C GLY A 32 -12.15 -1.77 12.46
N ASP A 33 -11.46 -1.26 11.44
CA ASP A 33 -10.60 -0.06 11.52
C ASP A 33 -11.00 0.93 10.40
N PRO A 34 -11.32 2.21 10.72
CA PRO A 34 -11.70 3.21 9.72
C PRO A 34 -10.52 3.67 8.85
N ASP A 35 -9.30 3.59 9.37
CA ASP A 35 -8.05 3.87 8.67
C ASP A 35 -7.53 2.65 7.92
N PHE A 36 -8.17 1.49 8.10
CA PHE A 36 -7.85 0.28 7.36
C PHE A 36 -7.81 0.58 5.88
N THR A 37 -6.63 0.43 5.33
CA THR A 37 -6.41 0.29 3.91
C THR A 37 -5.80 -1.09 3.72
N GLU A 38 -5.93 -1.68 2.52
CA GLU A 38 -5.22 -2.93 2.13
C GLU A 38 -3.68 -2.78 2.16
N TRP A 39 -3.19 -1.74 2.83
CA TRP A 39 -1.83 -1.32 3.05
C TRP A 39 -1.44 -1.21 4.53
N THR A 40 -2.23 -1.68 5.49
CA THR A 40 -1.92 -1.49 6.93
C THR A 40 -1.36 -2.71 7.62
N VAL A 41 -1.36 -3.86 6.96
CA VAL A 41 -0.73 -5.07 7.45
C VAL A 41 0.09 -5.64 6.31
N ALA A 42 1.41 -5.57 6.46
CA ALA A 42 2.32 -6.45 5.75
C ALA A 42 2.92 -7.36 6.80
N ASP A 43 2.99 -8.66 6.53
CA ASP A 43 3.82 -9.50 7.35
C ASP A 43 5.27 -9.13 7.07
N GLU A 44 5.93 -8.49 8.04
CA GLU A 44 7.33 -8.07 7.92
C GLU A 44 8.24 -9.27 7.58
N TYR A 45 7.86 -10.47 8.04
CA TYR A 45 8.58 -11.72 7.77
C TYR A 45 8.47 -12.15 6.30
N ASP A 46 7.30 -11.99 5.69
CA ASP A 46 7.09 -12.30 4.26
C ASP A 46 7.86 -11.33 3.36
N VAL A 47 7.92 -10.05 3.73
CA VAL A 47 8.70 -9.04 3.00
C VAL A 47 10.20 -9.34 3.07
N GLU A 48 10.70 -9.67 4.26
CA GLU A 48 12.11 -9.95 4.49
C GLU A 48 12.56 -11.21 3.72
N ILE A 49 11.79 -12.30 3.78
CA ILE A 49 12.07 -13.53 3.02
C ILE A 49 12.16 -13.27 1.52
N VAL A 50 11.23 -12.49 0.96
CA VAL A 50 11.19 -12.23 -0.49
C VAL A 50 12.34 -11.32 -0.92
N VAL A 51 12.64 -10.28 -0.12
CA VAL A 51 13.76 -9.38 -0.40
C VAL A 51 15.11 -10.10 -0.31
N GLU A 52 15.26 -11.05 0.63
CA GLU A 52 16.49 -11.83 0.81
C GLU A 52 16.70 -12.89 -0.28
N ARG A 53 15.66 -13.66 -0.58
CA ARG A 53 15.76 -14.84 -1.45
C ARG A 53 15.44 -14.56 -2.91
N ALA A 54 14.89 -13.38 -3.23
CA ALA A 54 14.45 -13.00 -4.58
C ALA A 54 13.48 -14.03 -5.21
N GLN A 55 12.69 -14.71 -4.39
CA GLN A 55 11.71 -15.71 -4.81
C GLN A 55 10.31 -15.10 -4.78
N SER A 56 9.54 -15.30 -5.85
CA SER A 56 8.14 -14.86 -5.90
C SER A 56 7.30 -15.70 -4.93
N VAL A 57 6.51 -15.05 -4.09
CA VAL A 57 5.40 -15.68 -3.37
C VAL A 57 4.09 -15.27 -4.02
N GLU A 58 3.20 -16.24 -4.22
CA GLU A 58 1.83 -15.94 -4.60
C GLU A 58 1.11 -15.24 -3.44
N GLY A 59 0.14 -14.38 -3.75
CA GLY A 59 -0.70 -13.78 -2.71
C GLY A 59 -0.17 -12.49 -2.07
N LEU A 60 0.95 -11.91 -2.53
CA LEU A 60 1.42 -10.61 -2.01
C LEU A 60 0.31 -9.55 -2.06
N THR A 61 0.05 -8.93 -0.91
CA THR A 61 -0.78 -7.74 -0.77
C THR A 61 -0.18 -6.58 -1.55
N ARG A 62 -0.98 -5.53 -1.77
CA ARG A 62 -0.53 -4.36 -2.51
C ARG A 62 0.63 -3.64 -1.80
N LEU A 63 0.62 -3.57 -0.46
CA LEU A 63 1.72 -2.97 0.29
C LEU A 63 2.98 -3.82 0.24
N GLU A 64 2.87 -5.13 0.44
CA GLU A 64 4.04 -6.02 0.38
C GLU A 64 4.71 -5.92 -0.99
N ARG A 65 3.94 -5.82 -2.08
CA ARG A 65 4.49 -5.57 -3.42
C ARG A 65 5.31 -4.29 -3.49
N VAL A 66 4.82 -3.20 -2.91
CA VAL A 66 5.55 -1.93 -2.87
C VAL A 66 6.81 -2.04 -2.00
N MET A 67 6.71 -2.65 -0.82
CA MET A 67 7.83 -2.77 0.11
C MET A 67 8.93 -3.67 -0.42
N VAL A 68 8.58 -4.86 -0.92
CA VAL A 68 9.50 -5.76 -1.62
C VAL A 68 10.11 -5.06 -2.84
N GLY A 69 9.29 -4.40 -3.65
CA GLY A 69 9.77 -3.70 -4.85
C GLY A 69 10.78 -2.60 -4.56
N ARG A 70 10.57 -1.83 -3.49
CA ARG A 70 11.51 -0.82 -2.98
C ARG A 70 12.77 -1.47 -2.41
N GLY A 71 12.62 -2.51 -1.59
CA GLY A 71 13.75 -3.27 -1.02
C GLY A 71 14.68 -3.82 -2.10
N LEU A 72 14.14 -4.51 -3.10
CA LEU A 72 14.90 -5.04 -4.23
C LEU A 72 15.53 -3.92 -5.09
N SER A 73 14.82 -2.81 -5.28
CA SER A 73 15.38 -1.65 -6.00
C SER A 73 16.56 -1.01 -5.26
N ARG A 74 16.50 -0.90 -3.92
CA ARG A 74 17.64 -0.45 -3.10
C ARG A 74 18.85 -1.37 -3.20
N ARG A 75 18.62 -2.67 -3.44
CA ARG A 75 19.68 -3.67 -3.73
C ARG A 75 20.22 -3.61 -5.17
N GLY A 76 19.80 -2.62 -5.97
CA GLY A 76 20.27 -2.44 -7.34
C GLY A 76 19.65 -3.39 -8.37
N MET A 77 18.58 -4.11 -8.01
CA MET A 77 17.95 -5.08 -8.92
C MET A 77 17.32 -4.39 -10.15
N PRO A 78 17.42 -4.95 -11.37
CA PRO A 78 16.78 -4.39 -12.56
C PRO A 78 15.25 -4.29 -12.43
N ALA A 79 14.64 -3.23 -12.99
CA ALA A 79 13.21 -2.97 -12.83
C ALA A 79 12.32 -4.11 -13.37
N ALA A 80 12.72 -4.72 -14.49
CA ALA A 80 12.02 -5.87 -15.07
C ALA A 80 12.04 -7.10 -14.13
N GLU A 81 13.14 -7.30 -13.42
CA GLU A 81 13.31 -8.42 -12.50
C GLU A 81 12.52 -8.22 -11.21
N VAL A 82 12.54 -6.99 -10.67
CA VAL A 82 11.67 -6.58 -9.56
C VAL A 82 10.20 -6.81 -9.93
N ALA A 83 9.79 -6.39 -11.12
CA ALA A 83 8.43 -6.53 -11.61
C ALA A 83 7.99 -8.00 -11.70
N ARG A 84 8.89 -8.88 -12.17
CA ARG A 84 8.68 -10.32 -12.23
C ARG A 84 8.48 -10.93 -10.84
N ILE A 85 9.36 -10.63 -9.88
CA ILE A 85 9.30 -11.18 -8.51
C ILE A 85 8.03 -10.72 -7.79
N VAL A 86 7.68 -9.45 -7.97
CA VAL A 86 6.57 -8.79 -7.28
C VAL A 86 5.23 -9.01 -8.00
N GLY A 87 5.23 -9.52 -9.23
CA GLY A 87 4.04 -9.76 -10.04
C GLY A 87 3.32 -8.48 -10.46
N VAL A 88 4.06 -7.47 -10.94
CA VAL A 88 3.52 -6.19 -11.44
C VAL A 88 4.10 -5.84 -12.82
N ASP A 89 3.55 -4.84 -13.50
CA ASP A 89 4.13 -4.30 -14.73
C ASP A 89 5.42 -3.49 -14.43
N PRO A 90 6.51 -3.60 -15.24
CA PRO A 90 7.74 -2.83 -15.05
C PRO A 90 7.55 -1.31 -14.94
N ARG A 91 6.55 -0.73 -15.62
CA ARG A 91 6.18 0.69 -15.49
C ARG A 91 5.79 1.07 -14.07
N THR A 92 5.20 0.13 -13.33
CA THR A 92 4.86 0.32 -11.91
C THR A 92 6.12 0.51 -11.08
N VAL A 93 7.17 -0.29 -11.33
CA VAL A 93 8.46 -0.18 -10.63
C VAL A 93 9.16 1.13 -10.99
N TYR A 94 9.12 1.55 -12.26
CA TYR A 94 9.66 2.85 -12.66
C TYR A 94 8.96 4.01 -11.96
N ARG A 95 7.63 3.95 -11.82
CA ARG A 95 6.85 4.95 -11.07
C ARG A 95 7.27 5.01 -9.61
N TRP A 96 7.39 3.87 -8.92
CA TRP A 96 7.86 3.84 -7.53
C TRP A 96 9.25 4.47 -7.37
N ARG A 97 10.17 4.16 -8.27
CA ARG A 97 11.52 4.79 -8.26
C ARG A 97 11.48 6.29 -8.50
N ALA A 98 10.55 6.77 -9.31
CA ALA A 98 10.38 8.20 -9.54
C ALA A 98 9.83 8.89 -8.28
N GLU A 99 8.81 8.30 -7.64
CA GLU A 99 8.24 8.77 -6.37
C GLU A 99 9.32 8.81 -5.26
N ASP A 100 10.14 7.76 -5.13
CA ASP A 100 11.22 7.70 -4.14
C ASP A 100 12.29 8.78 -4.37
N ARG A 101 12.63 9.09 -5.63
CA ARG A 101 13.56 10.20 -5.96
C ARG A 101 12.98 11.56 -5.66
N SER A 102 11.65 11.72 -5.76
CA SER A 102 10.97 12.97 -5.41
C SER A 102 10.79 13.16 -3.90
N ALA A 103 10.95 12.11 -3.12
CA ALA A 103 10.79 12.11 -1.66
C ALA A 103 12.14 12.16 -0.90
N ALA A 104 13.27 12.06 -1.59
CA ALA A 104 14.63 12.14 -1.06
C ALA A 104 15.21 13.55 -1.24
#